data_AF-A0A8T5QQD9-F1
#
_entry.id   AF-A0A8T5QQD9-F1
#
_cell.length_a   1.000
_cell.length_b   1.000
_cell.length_c   1.000
_cell.angle_alpha   90.00
_cell.angle_beta   90.00
_cell.angle_gamma   90.00
#
_symmetry.space_group_name_H-M   'P 1'
#
loop_
_entity.id
_entity.type
_entity.pdbx_description
1 polymer ?
#
loop_
_entity_poly.entity_id
_entity_poly.type
_entity_poly.pdbx_seq_one_letter_code
_entity_poly.pdbx_strand_id
1 'polypeptide(L)'
;MTPEEKKARLAQIAKSIDKIHERLEQIPSEKVRLDDARREVRKKGLQKLGQAQEQIKEGKNHAMIKESAEQSEKIGAELAEIGRHSKQLEEEEIKLQAELAVLETERKKLISS
;
A
#
# COMPACT_ATOMS: atom_id res chain seq x y z
N MET A 1 25.21 11.24 30.78
CA MET A 1 23.74 11.27 30.81
C MET A 1 23.30 11.11 32.24
N THR A 2 22.49 12.03 32.75
CA THR A 2 21.93 11.96 34.10
C THR A 2 20.81 10.92 34.17
N PRO A 3 20.42 10.43 35.36
CA PRO A 3 19.26 9.56 35.53
C PRO A 3 17.97 10.14 34.93
N GLU A 4 17.78 11.45 35.03
CA GLU A 4 16.64 12.19 34.49
C GLU A 4 16.66 12.21 32.95
N GLU A 5 17.81 12.47 32.33
CA GLU A 5 17.99 12.41 30.88
C GLU A 5 17.74 11.00 30.35
N LYS A 6 18.24 9.98 31.06
CA LYS A 6 18.03 8.57 30.73
C LYS A 6 16.54 8.20 30.76
N LYS A 7 15.83 8.64 31.81
CA LYS A 7 14.39 8.40 31.96
C LYS A 7 13.59 9.09 30.84
N ALA A 8 13.93 10.33 30.51
CA ALA A 8 13.29 11.07 29.42
C ALA A 8 13.53 10.38 28.06
N ARG A 9 14.76 9.92 27.80
CA ARG A 9 15.11 9.20 26.57
C ARG A 9 14.35 7.88 26.45
N LEU A 10 14.26 7.09 27.53
CA LEU A 10 13.49 5.86 27.55
C LEU A 10 11.99 6.08 27.28
N ALA A 11 11.41 7.15 27.85
CA ALA A 11 10.03 7.51 27.59
C ALA A 11 9.80 7.93 26.13
N GLN A 12 10.75 8.67 25.54
CA GLN A 12 10.69 9.04 24.12
C GLN A 12 10.75 7.81 23.21
N ILE A 13 11.68 6.88 23.49
CA ILE A 13 11.81 5.64 22.70
C ILE A 13 10.55 4.80 22.80
N ALA A 14 9.98 4.62 24.00
CA ALA A 14 8.73 3.89 24.18
C ALA A 14 7.61 4.49 23.34
N LYS A 15 7.44 5.82 23.37
CA LYS A 15 6.44 6.53 22.57
C LYS A 15 6.65 6.34 21.05
N SER A 16 7.90 6.29 20.59
CA SER A 16 8.19 6.02 19.16
C SER A 16 7.88 4.57 18.78
N ILE A 17 8.21 3.61 19.64
CA ILE A 17 7.89 2.19 19.44
C ILE A 17 6.37 1.99 19.33
N ASP A 18 5.60 2.58 20.24
CA ASP A 18 4.13 2.46 20.25
C ASP A 18 3.53 2.98 18.94
N LYS A 19 4.00 4.14 18.45
CA LYS A 19 3.57 4.70 17.16
C LYS A 19 3.92 3.81 15.96
N ILE A 20 5.09 3.18 15.99
CA ILE A 20 5.50 2.28 14.91
C ILE A 20 4.63 1.03 14.92
N HIS A 21 4.33 0.46 16.09
CA HIS A 21 3.40 -0.66 16.21
C HIS A 21 2.00 -0.28 15.71
N GLU A 22 1.45 0.86 16.13
CA GLU A 22 0.16 1.36 15.64
C GLU A 22 0.13 1.46 14.11
N ARG A 23 1.22 1.91 13.48
CA ARG A 23 1.30 1.99 12.02
C ARG A 23 1.43 0.61 11.37
N LEU A 24 2.28 -0.26 11.91
CA LEU A 24 2.46 -1.63 11.40
C LEU A 24 1.15 -2.45 11.49
N GLU A 25 0.31 -2.22 12.50
CA GLU A 25 -1.00 -2.86 12.62
C GLU A 25 -1.99 -2.43 11.52
N GLN A 26 -1.85 -1.21 10.99
CA GLN A 26 -2.73 -0.70 9.93
C GLN A 26 -2.37 -1.23 8.54
N ILE A 27 -1.08 -1.46 8.28
CA ILE A 27 -0.55 -1.88 6.98
C ILE A 27 -1.27 -3.11 6.39
N PRO A 28 -1.50 -4.21 7.14
CA PRO A 28 -2.23 -5.37 6.62
C PRO A 28 -3.63 -5.00 6.09
N SER A 29 -4.35 -4.13 6.81
CA SER A 29 -5.70 -3.70 6.39
C SER A 29 -5.66 -2.85 5.12
N GLU A 30 -4.63 -2.04 4.93
CA GLU A 30 -4.41 -1.25 3.71
C GLU A 30 -4.03 -2.13 2.53
N LYS A 31 -3.20 -3.17 2.72
CA LYS A 31 -2.90 -4.17 1.68
C LYS A 31 -4.17 -4.86 1.18
N VAL A 32 -5.03 -5.30 2.10
CA VAL A 32 -6.32 -5.92 1.74
C VAL A 32 -7.19 -4.98 0.91
N ARG A 33 -7.28 -3.69 1.30
CA ARG A 33 -8.04 -2.70 0.51
C ARG A 33 -7.46 -2.49 -0.89
N LEU A 34 -6.13 -2.51 -1.04
CA LEU A 34 -5.48 -2.40 -2.35
C LEU A 34 -5.73 -3.64 -3.21
N ASP A 35 -5.73 -4.83 -2.61
CA ASP A 35 -6.06 -6.08 -3.31
C ASP A 35 -7.54 -6.11 -3.77
N ASP A 36 -8.45 -5.65 -2.93
CA ASP A 36 -9.87 -5.51 -3.28
C ASP A 36 -10.05 -4.49 -4.41
N ALA A 37 -9.40 -3.33 -4.32
CA ALA A 37 -9.40 -2.33 -5.39
C ALA A 37 -8.87 -2.92 -6.70
N ARG A 38 -7.76 -3.67 -6.65
CA ARG A 38 -7.18 -4.35 -7.81
C ARG A 38 -8.16 -5.33 -8.44
N ARG A 39 -8.87 -6.10 -7.60
CA ARG A 39 -9.87 -7.07 -8.04
C ARG A 39 -11.04 -6.38 -8.74
N GLU A 40 -11.55 -5.29 -8.17
CA GLU A 40 -12.66 -4.53 -8.74
C GLU A 40 -12.28 -3.85 -10.06
N VAL A 41 -11.07 -3.27 -10.17
CA VAL A 41 -10.58 -2.70 -11.43
C VAL A 41 -10.46 -3.78 -12.51
N ARG A 42 -9.91 -4.96 -12.18
CA ARG A 42 -9.85 -6.10 -13.12
C ARG A 42 -11.23 -6.55 -13.56
N LYS A 43 -12.17 -6.68 -12.62
CA LYS A 43 -13.55 -7.09 -12.90
C LYS A 43 -14.24 -6.09 -13.85
N LYS A 44 -14.11 -4.79 -13.58
CA LYS A 44 -14.60 -3.72 -14.47
C LYS A 44 -13.98 -3.83 -15.87
N GLY A 45 -12.67 -4.10 -15.95
CA GLY A 45 -11.99 -4.28 -17.22
C GLY A 45 -12.49 -5.48 -18.02
N LEU A 46 -12.66 -6.63 -17.38
CA LEU A 46 -13.22 -7.82 -18.02
C LEU A 46 -14.65 -7.59 -18.52
N GLN A 47 -15.48 -6.90 -17.73
CA GLN A 47 -16.85 -6.56 -18.13
C GLN A 47 -16.88 -5.68 -19.38
N LYS A 48 -16.04 -4.64 -19.41
CA LYS A 48 -15.92 -3.72 -20.56
C LYS A 48 -15.43 -4.42 -21.82
N LEU A 49 -14.43 -5.30 -21.68
CA LEU A 49 -13.95 -6.12 -22.81
C LEU A 49 -15.05 -7.03 -23.35
N GLY A 50 -15.85 -7.67 -22.48
CA GLY A 50 -16.98 -8.49 -22.89
C GLY A 50 -18.05 -7.67 -23.64
N GLN A 51 -18.37 -6.47 -23.18
CA GLN A 51 -19.30 -5.55 -23.86
C GLN A 51 -18.78 -5.14 -25.24
N ALA A 52 -17.50 -4.78 -25.34
CA ALA A 52 -16.88 -4.42 -26.60
C ALA A 52 -16.90 -5.59 -27.60
N GLN A 53 -16.63 -6.82 -27.14
CA GLN A 53 -16.71 -8.02 -27.97
C GLN A 53 -18.13 -8.25 -28.52
N GLU A 54 -19.17 -8.07 -27.71
CA GLU A 54 -20.54 -8.25 -28.16
C GLU A 54 -20.94 -7.18 -29.20
N GLN A 55 -20.56 -5.92 -28.96
CA GLN A 55 -20.85 -4.82 -29.89
C GLN A 55 -20.11 -4.94 -31.23
N ILE A 56 -18.92 -5.56 -31.24
CA ILE A 56 -18.20 -5.90 -32.48
C ILE A 56 -18.97 -6.94 -33.30
N LYS A 57 -19.55 -7.97 -32.64
CA LYS A 57 -20.41 -8.95 -33.34
C LYS A 57 -21.65 -8.30 -33.95
N GLU A 58 -22.18 -7.26 -33.32
CA GLU A 58 -23.32 -6.48 -33.83
C GLU A 58 -22.94 -5.51 -34.98
N GLY A 59 -21.67 -5.45 -35.40
CA GLY A 59 -21.22 -4.66 -36.55
C GLY A 59 -20.96 -3.18 -36.26
N LYS A 60 -20.91 -2.75 -34.99
CA LYS A 60 -20.70 -1.34 -34.57
C LYS A 60 -19.21 -0.97 -34.48
N ASN A 61 -18.41 -1.23 -35.50
CA ASN A 61 -16.97 -1.49 -35.29
C ASN A 61 -16.05 -0.28 -35.01
N HIS A 62 -16.16 0.86 -35.71
CA HIS A 62 -15.02 1.81 -35.69
C HIS A 62 -14.94 2.72 -34.45
N ALA A 63 -16.07 3.30 -34.01
CA ALA A 63 -16.10 4.15 -32.80
C ALA A 63 -15.87 3.32 -31.52
N MET A 64 -16.37 2.08 -31.51
CA MET A 64 -16.23 1.12 -30.41
C MET A 64 -14.79 0.70 -30.14
N ILE A 65 -13.98 0.50 -31.19
CA ILE A 65 -12.56 0.11 -31.04
C ILE A 65 -11.78 1.22 -30.33
N LYS A 66 -12.03 2.49 -30.71
CA LYS A 66 -11.39 3.63 -30.07
C LYS A 66 -11.78 3.75 -28.59
N GLU A 67 -13.08 3.66 -28.28
CA GLU A 67 -13.55 3.73 -26.89
C GLU A 67 -13.00 2.56 -26.04
N SER A 68 -12.97 1.35 -26.59
CA SER A 68 -12.40 0.17 -25.93
C SER A 68 -10.90 0.34 -25.62
N ALA A 69 -10.14 0.92 -26.56
CA ALA A 69 -8.73 1.22 -26.36
C ALA A 69 -8.50 2.25 -25.24
N GLU A 70 -9.24 3.35 -25.26
CA GLU A 70 -9.17 4.39 -24.21
C GLU A 70 -9.57 3.84 -22.83
N GLN A 71 -10.58 2.98 -22.77
CA GLN A 71 -10.98 2.33 -21.52
C GLN A 71 -9.90 1.37 -21.01
N SER A 72 -9.28 0.59 -21.90
CA SER A 72 -8.19 -0.32 -21.55
C SER A 72 -6.97 0.43 -21.01
N GLU A 73 -6.63 1.57 -21.60
CA GLU A 73 -5.56 2.45 -21.12
C GLU A 73 -5.85 2.97 -19.70
N LYS A 74 -7.09 3.44 -19.45
CA LYS A 74 -7.51 3.90 -18.11
C LYS A 74 -7.41 2.78 -17.07
N ILE A 75 -7.88 1.58 -17.38
CA ILE A 75 -7.77 0.41 -16.51
C ILE A 75 -6.31 0.06 -16.24
N GLY A 76 -5.45 0.11 -17.27
CA GLY A 76 -4.02 -0.11 -17.15
C GLY A 76 -3.36 0.90 -16.20
N ALA A 77 -3.72 2.18 -16.34
CA ALA A 77 -3.23 3.25 -15.47
C ALA A 77 -3.67 3.06 -14.01
N GLU A 78 -4.94 2.73 -13.78
CA GLU A 78 -5.49 2.44 -12.43
C GLU A 78 -4.78 1.24 -11.78
N LEU A 79 -4.57 0.15 -12.53
CA LEU A 79 -3.84 -1.02 -12.03
C LEU A 79 -2.37 -0.71 -11.71
N ALA A 80 -1.74 0.13 -12.53
CA ALA A 80 -0.36 0.57 -12.28
C ALA A 80 -0.26 1.44 -11.03
N GLU A 81 -1.25 2.30 -10.78
CA GLU A 81 -1.32 3.12 -9.57
C GLU A 81 -1.49 2.27 -8.31
N ILE A 82 -2.43 1.32 -8.32
CA ILE A 82 -2.60 0.36 -7.22
C ILE A 82 -1.29 -0.42 -6.98
N GLY A 83 -0.61 -0.84 -8.04
CA GLY A 83 0.69 -1.51 -7.93
C GLY A 83 1.76 -0.63 -7.28
N ARG A 84 1.81 0.67 -7.62
CA ARG A 84 2.73 1.63 -6.97
C ARG A 84 2.42 1.80 -5.49
N HIS A 85 1.16 1.95 -5.12
CA HIS A 85 0.76 2.07 -3.71
C HIS A 85 1.09 0.80 -2.92
N SER A 86 0.87 -0.39 -3.50
CA SER A 86 1.24 -1.66 -2.87
C SER A 86 2.73 -1.74 -2.57
N LYS A 87 3.58 -1.35 -3.54
CA LYS A 87 5.03 -1.33 -3.37
C LYS A 87 5.48 -0.31 -2.31
N GLN A 88 4.88 0.88 -2.30
CA GLN A 88 5.16 1.89 -1.28
C GLN A 88 4.82 1.38 0.12
N LEU A 89 3.71 0.65 0.26
CA LEU A 89 3.30 0.07 1.53
C LEU A 89 4.28 -1.01 2.02
N GLU A 90 4.81 -1.83 1.11
CA GLU A 90 5.85 -2.81 1.42
C GLU A 90 7.17 -2.14 1.84
N GLU A 91 7.58 -1.10 1.13
CA GLU A 91 8.78 -0.32 1.47
C GLU A 91 8.63 0.39 2.82
N GLU A 92 7.44 0.93 3.12
CA GLU A 92 7.09 1.52 4.41
C GLU A 92 7.18 0.48 5.53
N GLU A 93 6.59 -0.69 5.35
CA GLU A 93 6.61 -1.79 6.33
C GLU A 93 8.05 -2.19 6.68
N ILE A 94 8.91 -2.40 5.67
CA ILE A 94 10.31 -2.77 5.85
C ILE A 94 11.05 -1.68 6.63
N LYS A 95 10.83 -0.41 6.28
CA LYS A 95 11.46 0.73 6.96
C LYS A 95 11.05 0.82 8.43
N LEU A 96 9.76 0.65 8.72
CA LEU A 96 9.22 0.67 10.08
C LEU A 96 9.76 -0.48 10.92
N GLN A 97 9.86 -1.69 10.36
CA GLN A 97 10.47 -2.84 11.04
C GLN A 97 11.94 -2.61 11.35
N ALA A 98 12.70 -2.00 10.42
CA ALA A 98 14.09 -1.65 10.66
C ALA A 98 14.24 -0.58 11.75
N GLU A 99 13.40 0.46 11.73
CA GLU A 99 13.39 1.51 12.75
C GLU A 99 13.04 0.94 14.14
N LEU A 100 12.05 0.06 14.21
CA LEU A 100 11.67 -0.65 15.42
C LEU A 100 12.86 -1.41 16.01
N ALA A 101 13.57 -2.21 15.20
CA ALA A 101 14.72 -2.99 15.66
C ALA A 101 15.85 -2.11 16.22
N VAL A 102 16.09 -0.94 15.62
CA VAL A 102 17.07 0.04 16.11
C VAL A 102 16.63 0.61 17.46
N LEU A 103 15.37 1.05 17.59
CA LEU A 103 14.83 1.62 18.82
C LEU A 103 14.79 0.60 19.97
N GLU A 104 14.43 -0.66 19.69
CA GLU A 104 14.47 -1.72 20.69
C GLU A 104 15.90 -2.01 21.18
N THR A 105 16.86 -2.00 20.26
CA THR A 105 18.28 -2.15 20.60
C THR A 105 18.77 -0.99 21.47
N GLU A 106 18.41 0.25 21.11
CA GLU A 106 18.74 1.45 21.89
C GLU A 106 18.11 1.39 23.28
N ARG A 107 16.83 1.02 23.38
CA ARG A 107 16.12 0.84 24.65
C ARG A 107 16.80 -0.19 25.54
N LYS A 108 17.18 -1.35 24.99
CA LYS A 108 17.88 -2.41 25.73
C LYS A 108 19.23 -1.92 26.26
N LYS A 109 20.02 -1.24 25.41
CA LYS A 109 21.32 -0.66 25.80
C LYS A 109 21.17 0.36 26.93
N LEU A 110 20.19 1.26 26.82
CA LEU A 110 19.93 2.25 27.85
C LEU A 110 19.54 1.58 29.17
N ILE A 111 18.66 0.58 29.15
CA ILE A 111 18.27 -0.14 30.38
C ILE A 111 19.48 -0.83 31.04
N SER A 112 20.39 -1.41 30.25
CA SER A 112 21.57 -2.12 30.76
C SER A 112 22.77 -1.24 31.14
N SER A 113 22.76 0.05 30.79
CA SER A 113 23.83 1.02 31.09
C SER A 113 23.61 1.70 32.44
#